data_AF-A0A183HE08-F1
#
_entry.id   AF-A0A183HE08-F1
#
_cell.length_a   1.000
_cell.length_b   1.000
_cell.length_c   1.000
_cell.angle_alpha   90.00
_cell.angle_beta   90.00
_cell.angle_gamma   90.00
#
_symmetry.space_group_name_H-M   'P 1'
#
loop_
_entity.id
_entity.type
_entity.pdbx_description
1 polymer ?
#
loop_
_entity_poly.entity_id
_entity_poly.type
_entity_poly.pdbx_seq_one_letter_code
_entity_poly.pdbx_strand_id
1 'polypeptide(L)'
;MTEPKIGGRTVFTTNLKISMPCIKNAALFWFNIMRNGEVDTRSFHGACPVLTGIKWIVTKWIHERGQEWRRPCGLDQFDQERYVGDLGAPEPKYYSNIRSEAKKPRK
;
A
#
# COMPACT_ATOMS: atom_id res chain seq x y z
N MET A 1 16.60 -0.50 -10.37
CA MET A 1 16.10 0.41 -9.31
C MET A 1 17.12 0.47 -8.17
N THR A 2 17.19 1.60 -7.46
CA THR A 2 18.21 1.88 -6.43
C THR A 2 17.57 2.30 -5.10
N GLU A 3 18.27 2.02 -4.02
CA GLU A 3 17.90 2.37 -2.66
C GLU A 3 18.75 3.56 -2.16
N PRO A 4 18.14 4.64 -1.63
CA PRO A 4 18.88 5.75 -1.03
C PRO A 4 19.46 5.35 0.33
N LYS A 5 20.57 5.99 0.73
CA LYS A 5 21.18 5.75 2.06
C LYS A 5 20.34 6.36 3.18
N ILE A 6 19.81 7.57 2.96
CA ILE A 6 18.99 8.31 3.92
C ILE A 6 17.87 9.06 3.19
N GLY A 7 16.66 9.05 3.75
CA GLY A 7 15.48 9.74 3.22
C GLY A 7 14.76 8.94 2.14
N GLY A 8 14.02 9.62 1.26
CA GLY A 8 13.37 8.98 0.10
C GLY A 8 12.20 8.06 0.44
N ARG A 9 11.59 8.19 1.61
CA ARG A 9 10.42 7.40 2.01
C ARG A 9 9.20 7.73 1.15
N THR A 10 8.32 6.76 0.94
CA THR A 10 6.95 7.03 0.47
C THR A 10 6.09 7.26 1.71
N VAL A 11 5.40 8.39 1.79
CA VAL A 11 4.57 8.77 2.94
C VAL A 11 3.12 8.83 2.52
N PHE A 12 2.22 8.30 3.35
CA PHE A 12 0.78 8.50 3.21
C PHE A 12 0.37 9.63 4.14
N THR A 13 -0.05 10.76 3.57
CA THR A 13 -0.14 12.05 4.26
C THR A 13 -1.40 12.23 5.08
N THR A 14 -2.41 11.41 4.83
CA THR A 14 -3.67 11.38 5.59
C THR A 14 -3.43 10.78 6.99
N ASN A 15 -4.47 10.71 7.82
CA ASN A 15 -4.44 10.32 9.25
C ASN A 15 -3.83 8.93 9.59
N LEU A 16 -3.32 8.18 8.61
CA LEU A 16 -2.69 6.88 8.79
C LEU A 16 -1.30 6.95 9.44
N LYS A 17 -0.57 8.07 9.32
CA LYS A 17 0.82 8.20 9.81
C LYS A 17 1.73 7.05 9.34
N ILE A 18 1.51 6.55 8.13
CA ILE A 18 2.28 5.44 7.53
C ILE A 18 3.38 6.01 6.64
N SER A 19 4.58 5.43 6.75
CA SER A 19 5.67 5.69 5.83
C SER A 19 6.43 4.43 5.51
N MET A 20 6.81 4.27 4.25
CA MET A 20 7.50 3.10 3.74
C MET A 20 8.91 3.48 3.27
N PRO A 21 9.97 2.78 3.76
CA PRO A 21 11.30 2.97 3.22
C PRO A 21 11.37 2.48 1.77
N CYS A 22 12.26 3.08 0.98
CA CYS A 22 12.61 2.54 -0.33
C CYS A 22 13.63 1.43 -0.10
N ILE A 23 13.26 0.19 -0.42
CA ILE A 23 14.15 -0.99 -0.33
C ILE A 23 14.41 -1.49 -1.74
N LYS A 24 15.67 -1.77 -2.08
CA LYS A 24 16.05 -2.26 -3.41
C LYS A 24 15.32 -3.57 -3.70
N ASN A 25 14.71 -3.66 -4.89
CA ASN A 25 13.92 -4.80 -5.36
C ASN A 25 12.60 -5.06 -4.60
N ALA A 26 12.25 -4.25 -3.60
CA ALA A 26 10.93 -4.33 -2.97
C ALA A 26 9.87 -3.63 -3.84
N ALA A 27 8.63 -4.08 -3.71
CA ALA A 27 7.46 -3.44 -4.31
C ALA A 27 6.53 -2.94 -3.20
N LEU A 28 5.94 -1.77 -3.42
CA LEU A 28 4.86 -1.23 -2.61
C LEU A 28 3.63 -1.16 -3.49
N PHE A 29 2.52 -1.73 -3.01
CA PHE A 29 1.26 -1.78 -3.73
C PHE A 29 0.12 -1.36 -2.80
N TRP A 30 -0.83 -0.59 -3.34
CA TRP A 30 -2.03 -0.13 -2.66
C TRP A 30 -3.11 0.23 -3.69
N PHE A 31 -4.35 0.42 -3.24
CA PHE A 31 -5.45 0.90 -4.08
C PHE A 31 -5.67 2.40 -3.88
N ASN A 32 -5.94 3.12 -4.97
CA ASN A 32 -6.30 4.55 -4.93
C ASN A 32 -7.80 4.79 -4.89
N ILE A 33 -8.61 3.76 -5.13
CA ILE A 33 -10.07 3.80 -5.18
C ILE A 33 -10.64 2.69 -4.32
N MET A 34 -11.80 2.94 -3.73
CA MET A 34 -12.58 1.95 -3.00
C MET A 34 -13.25 0.96 -3.97
N ARG A 35 -13.94 -0.06 -3.45
CA ARG A 35 -14.60 -1.07 -4.30
C ARG A 35 -15.75 -0.52 -5.13
N ASN A 36 -16.32 0.59 -4.71
CA ASN A 36 -17.39 1.30 -5.45
C ASN A 36 -16.84 2.28 -6.51
N GLY A 37 -15.51 2.41 -6.66
CA GLY A 37 -14.87 3.34 -7.61
C GLY A 37 -14.54 4.72 -7.06
N GLU A 38 -15.03 5.08 -5.88
CA GLU A 38 -14.73 6.37 -5.23
C GLU A 38 -13.26 6.47 -4.79
N VAL A 39 -12.71 7.67 -4.81
CA VAL A 39 -11.32 7.93 -4.39
C VAL A 39 -11.12 7.57 -2.91
N ASP A 40 -10.08 6.77 -2.62
CA ASP A 40 -9.67 6.51 -1.25
C ASP A 40 -8.68 7.60 -0.78
N THR A 41 -9.17 8.59 -0.02
CA THR A 41 -8.35 9.69 0.50
C THR A 41 -7.21 9.23 1.42
N ARG A 42 -7.27 8.00 1.96
CA ARG A 42 -6.17 7.41 2.73
C ARG A 42 -4.95 7.10 1.86
N SER A 43 -5.14 6.95 0.55
CA SER A 43 -4.09 6.64 -0.41
C SER A 43 -3.27 7.86 -0.84
N PHE A 44 -3.64 9.07 -0.40
CA PHE A 44 -2.88 10.28 -0.69
C PHE A 44 -1.45 10.13 -0.17
N HIS A 45 -0.50 10.23 -1.10
CA HIS A 45 0.88 9.90 -0.85
C HIS A 45 1.83 10.88 -1.53
N GLY A 46 3.05 10.93 -0.99
CA GLY A 46 4.15 11.71 -1.54
C GLY A 46 5.48 11.01 -1.34
N ALA A 47 6.50 11.53 -2.00
CA ALA A 47 7.88 11.13 -1.79
C ALA A 47 8.58 12.14 -0.87
N CYS A 48 9.13 11.67 0.25
CA CYS A 48 10.04 12.48 1.05
C CYS A 48 11.33 12.78 0.27
N PRO A 49 11.99 13.91 0.57
CA PRO A 49 13.31 14.23 0.01
C PRO A 49 14.33 13.10 0.23
N VAL A 50 15.19 12.86 -0.75
CA VAL A 50 16.39 12.03 -0.58
C VAL A 50 17.45 12.91 0.08
N LEU A 51 17.91 12.52 1.26
CA LEU A 51 18.93 13.28 1.99
C LEU A 51 20.35 12.82 1.60
N THR A 52 20.52 11.54 1.27
CA THR A 52 21.82 11.00 0.84
C THR A 52 21.64 9.79 -0.08
N GLY A 53 22.42 9.74 -1.17
CA GLY A 53 22.36 8.69 -2.17
C GLY A 53 21.38 9.00 -3.29
N ILE A 54 20.87 7.96 -3.98
CA ILE A 54 20.00 8.09 -5.15
C ILE A 54 18.84 7.10 -5.04
N LYS A 55 17.61 7.58 -5.24
CA LYS A 55 16.38 6.77 -5.30
C LYS A 55 15.92 6.63 -6.75
N TRP A 56 15.89 5.40 -7.26
CA TRP A 56 15.30 5.06 -8.56
C TRP A 56 14.17 4.06 -8.35
N ILE A 57 12.95 4.45 -8.73
CA ILE A 57 11.74 3.63 -8.67
C ILE A 57 11.09 3.51 -10.05
N VAL A 58 10.18 2.55 -10.19
CA VAL A 58 9.26 2.42 -11.32
C VAL A 58 7.85 2.41 -10.75
N THR A 59 7.00 3.28 -11.29
CA THR A 59 5.58 3.33 -10.93
C THR A 59 4.78 2.68 -12.04
N LYS A 60 3.93 1.70 -11.68
CA LYS A 60 2.96 1.10 -12.60
C LYS A 60 1.55 1.42 -12.11
N TRP A 61 0.80 2.12 -12.94
CA TRP A 61 -0.63 2.31 -12.72
C TRP A 61 -1.43 1.16 -13.33
N ILE A 62 -2.43 0.70 -12.58
CA ILE A 62 -3.42 -0.28 -12.99
C ILE A 62 -4.76 0.43 -12.88
N HIS A 63 -5.47 0.54 -14.00
CA HIS A 63 -6.77 1.20 -14.07
C HIS A 63 -7.90 0.22 -13.71
N GLU A 64 -9.01 0.75 -13.22
CA GLU A 64 -10.20 -0.05 -12.86
C GLU A 64 -10.85 -0.74 -14.08
N ARG A 65 -10.83 -0.07 -15.23
CA ARG A 65 -11.43 -0.58 -16.46
C ARG A 65 -10.67 -1.81 -16.94
N GLY A 66 -11.39 -2.88 -17.24
CA GLY A 66 -10.85 -4.19 -17.60
C GLY A 66 -10.46 -5.07 -16.40
N GLN A 67 -10.80 -4.66 -15.17
CA GLN A 67 -10.57 -5.43 -13.94
C GLN A 67 -11.87 -5.94 -13.29
N GLU A 68 -13.00 -5.85 -13.97
CA GLU A 68 -14.34 -6.15 -13.44
C GLU A 68 -14.42 -7.57 -12.85
N TRP A 69 -13.74 -8.51 -13.49
CA TRP A 69 -13.66 -9.92 -13.07
C TRP A 69 -12.55 -10.22 -12.06
N ARG A 70 -11.54 -9.34 -11.96
CA ARG A 70 -10.39 -9.51 -11.06
C ARG A 70 -10.56 -8.77 -9.73
N ARG A 71 -11.31 -7.67 -9.73
CA ARG A 71 -11.68 -6.88 -8.56
C ARG A 71 -13.14 -6.45 -8.73
N PRO A 72 -14.10 -7.35 -8.44
CA PRO A 72 -15.51 -7.02 -8.50
C PRO A 72 -15.85 -5.86 -7.55
N CYS A 73 -16.82 -5.04 -7.97
CA CYS A 73 -17.36 -3.99 -7.12
C CYS A 73 -18.01 -4.57 -5.86
N GLY A 74 -18.04 -3.75 -4.80
CA GLY A 74 -18.79 -4.07 -3.58
C GLY A 74 -20.29 -4.06 -3.85
N LEU A 75 -21.05 -4.81 -3.05
CA LEU A 75 -22.51 -4.73 -3.07
C LEU A 75 -22.99 -3.51 -2.27
N ASP A 76 -22.20 -3.11 -1.26
CA ASP A 76 -22.46 -1.94 -0.44
C ASP A 76 -21.50 -0.79 -0.75
N GLN A 77 -22.00 0.44 -0.58
CA GLN A 77 -21.23 1.66 -0.83
C GLN A 77 -19.95 1.75 0.04
N PHE A 78 -19.97 1.13 1.22
CA PHE A 78 -18.88 1.19 2.19
C PHE A 78 -17.99 -0.06 2.18
N ASP A 79 -18.18 -0.96 1.23
CA ASP A 79 -17.32 -2.12 1.07
C ASP A 79 -15.88 -1.68 0.77
N GLN A 80 -14.96 -2.11 1.62
CA GLN A 80 -13.53 -1.83 1.51
C GLN A 80 -12.73 -3.11 1.55
N GLU A 81 -11.56 -3.11 0.91
CA GLU A 81 -10.56 -4.13 1.14
C GLU A 81 -10.00 -4.04 2.57
N ARG A 82 -10.00 -5.16 3.28
CA ARG A 82 -9.28 -5.34 4.55
C ARG A 82 -7.78 -5.50 4.33
N TYR A 83 -7.40 -6.16 3.23
CA TYR A 83 -6.03 -6.32 2.77
C TYR A 83 -6.02 -6.46 1.24
N VAL A 84 -4.84 -6.29 0.65
CA VAL A 84 -4.68 -6.42 -0.81
C VAL A 84 -5.09 -7.83 -1.27
N GLY A 85 -6.18 -7.91 -2.04
CA GLY A 85 -6.66 -9.17 -2.63
C GLY A 85 -7.62 -10.00 -1.75
N ASP A 86 -8.35 -9.37 -0.83
CA ASP A 86 -9.34 -10.03 0.06
C ASP A 86 -10.64 -10.50 -0.62
N LEU A 87 -10.50 -11.11 -1.80
CA LEU A 87 -11.58 -11.59 -2.67
C LEU A 87 -12.04 -13.00 -2.27
N GLY A 88 -12.39 -13.18 -1.00
CA GLY A 88 -12.75 -14.49 -0.44
C GLY A 88 -11.56 -15.42 -0.16
N ALA A 89 -10.32 -14.91 -0.30
CA ALA A 89 -9.12 -15.62 0.12
C ALA A 89 -9.04 -15.69 1.67
N PRO A 90 -8.40 -16.73 2.23
CA PRO A 90 -8.11 -16.80 3.66
C PRO A 90 -7.26 -15.60 4.10
N GLU A 91 -7.59 -15.02 5.25
CA GLU A 91 -6.84 -13.89 5.79
C GLU A 91 -5.34 -14.26 5.97
N PRO A 92 -4.42 -13.43 5.48
CA PRO A 92 -2.98 -13.66 5.61
C PRO A 92 -2.52 -13.54 7.08
N LYS A 93 -2.52 -14.66 7.82
CA LYS A 93 -2.13 -14.69 9.25
C LYS A 93 -0.62 -14.58 9.53
N TYR A 94 0.22 -14.85 8.54
CA TYR A 94 1.68 -15.03 8.73
C TYR A 94 2.57 -14.04 7.97
N TYR A 95 2.00 -12.99 7.37
CA TYR A 95 2.77 -12.02 6.59
C TYR A 95 3.23 -10.86 7.48
N SER A 96 4.55 -10.63 7.51
CA SER A 96 5.21 -9.65 8.40
C SER A 96 4.74 -8.21 8.18
N ASN A 97 4.27 -7.89 6.98
CA ASN A 97 3.78 -6.57 6.57
C ASN A 97 2.27 -6.34 6.83
N ILE A 98 1.55 -7.33 7.39
CA ILE A 98 0.09 -7.23 7.70
C ILE A 98 -0.16 -7.32 9.21
N ARG A 99 0.89 -7.58 10.00
CA ARG A 99 0.77 -7.67 11.44
C ARG A 99 0.56 -6.28 12.04
N SER A 100 -0.63 -6.01 12.55
CA SER A 100 -0.98 -4.75 13.21
C SER A 100 -0.16 -4.48 14.48
N GLU A 101 0.48 -5.47 15.10
CA GLU A 101 1.44 -5.24 16.17
C GLU A 101 2.54 -6.31 16.19
N ALA A 102 3.80 -5.89 16.15
CA ALA A 102 4.89 -6.73 16.65
C ALA A 102 4.50 -7.16 18.06
N LYS A 103 4.25 -8.46 18.31
CA LYS A 103 4.08 -8.96 19.69
C LYS A 103 5.37 -8.56 20.38
N LYS A 104 5.28 -7.64 21.34
CA LYS A 104 6.36 -7.44 22.29
C LYS A 104 6.73 -8.82 22.84
N PRO A 105 8.02 -9.18 22.90
CA PRO A 105 8.41 -10.43 23.53
C PRO A 105 7.86 -10.38 24.95
N ARG A 106 7.06 -11.41 25.32
CA ARG A 106 6.68 -11.61 26.71
C ARG A 106 7.99 -11.82 27.47
N LYS A 107 8.33 -10.87 28.34
CA LYS A 107 9.23 -11.12 29.46
C LYS A 107 8.48 -11.94 30.51
#